data_AF-A0A7S2I6Z5-F1
#
_entry.id   AF-A0A7S2I6Z5-F1
#
_cell.length_a   1.000
_cell.length_b   1.000
_cell.length_c   1.000
_cell.angle_alpha   90.00
_cell.angle_beta   90.00
_cell.angle_gamma   90.00
#
_symmetry.space_group_name_H-M   'P 1'
#
loop_
_entity.id
_entity.type
_entity.pdbx_description
1 polymer ?
#
loop_
_entity_poly.entity_id
_entity_poly.type
_entity_poly.pdbx_seq_one_letter_code
_entity_poly.pdbx_strand_id
1 'polypeptide(L)'
;AGLQLLKRLLANADVFVTNVRLQSLQKVGLDYEALRAEFPRLIYAHFTAFGRAGPKNNDPGYDFAAWWAHTGIMDIVRSSEDADMPRFPGAIGDNSTAVQLAGYIGLALFHRERTGRGQLVDAALLRSGIAAMAQPLMQYAGGNDWAHGRGPLSICETTKVGERRTRITQTHFKCKDGVWVHLVGEDFRKHFKKTLTALGLSAKDVFGADRPEEVP
;
A
#
# COMPACT_ATOMS: atom_id res chain seq x y z
N ALA A 1 29.94 12.82 25.03
CA ALA A 1 29.38 14.16 24.74
C ALA A 1 28.01 14.09 24.04
N GLY A 2 27.89 13.55 22.82
CA GLY A 2 26.63 13.56 22.04
C GLY A 2 25.44 12.85 22.70
N LEU A 3 25.64 11.63 23.21
CA LEU A 3 24.58 10.86 23.89
C LEU A 3 23.99 11.61 25.11
N GLN A 4 24.84 12.22 25.93
CA GLN A 4 24.41 13.00 27.10
C GLN A 4 23.64 14.26 26.69
N LEU A 5 24.01 14.90 25.57
CA LEU A 5 23.24 16.03 25.04
C LEU A 5 21.85 15.56 24.57
N LEU A 6 21.78 14.45 23.83
CA LEU A 6 20.50 13.88 23.40
C LEU A 6 19.60 13.55 24.59
N LYS A 7 20.11 12.90 25.64
CA LYS A 7 19.34 12.60 26.85
C LYS A 7 18.78 13.85 27.54
N ARG A 8 19.54 14.95 27.56
CA ARG A 8 19.05 16.25 28.06
C ARG A 8 17.92 16.83 27.21
N LEU A 9 17.94 16.62 25.90
CA LEU A 9 16.82 16.99 25.03
C LEU A 9 15.61 16.09 25.27
N LEU A 10 15.82 14.77 25.42
CA LEU A 10 14.76 13.79 25.69
C LEU A 10 14.04 14.04 27.01
N ALA A 11 14.71 14.59 28.02
CA ALA A 11 14.10 14.93 29.30
C ALA A 11 12.91 15.91 29.18
N ASN A 12 12.88 16.72 28.12
CA ASN A 12 11.79 17.66 27.83
C ASN A 12 10.96 17.28 26.59
N ALA A 13 11.25 16.14 25.96
CA ALA A 13 10.59 15.73 24.74
C ALA A 13 9.36 14.86 25.03
N ASP A 14 8.30 15.07 24.27
CA ASP A 14 7.12 14.20 24.30
C ASP A 14 7.29 12.95 23.43
N VAL A 15 7.94 13.13 22.29
CA VAL A 15 8.09 12.11 21.25
C VAL A 15 9.53 12.10 20.76
N PHE A 16 10.14 10.90 20.71
CA PHE A 16 11.41 10.66 20.05
C PHE A 16 11.17 9.86 18.77
N VAL A 17 11.44 10.45 17.62
CA VAL A 17 11.29 9.80 16.31
C VAL A 17 12.66 9.42 15.76
N THR A 18 12.81 8.17 15.33
CA THR A 18 14.05 7.69 14.71
C THR A 18 13.78 6.65 13.65
N ASN A 19 14.59 6.69 12.57
CA ASN A 19 14.66 5.66 11.55
C ASN A 19 16.01 4.92 11.53
N VAL A 20 16.80 5.08 12.58
CA VAL A 20 18.08 4.37 12.75
C VAL A 20 17.81 2.90 13.05
N ARG A 21 18.60 2.00 12.46
CA ARG A 21 18.47 0.55 12.68
C ARG A 21 18.52 0.17 14.17
N LEU A 22 17.68 -0.77 14.57
CA LEU A 22 17.52 -1.20 15.97
C LEU A 22 18.85 -1.60 16.62
N GLN A 23 19.65 -2.41 15.94
CA GLN A 23 20.94 -2.86 16.48
C GLN A 23 21.90 -1.68 16.75
N SER A 24 21.89 -0.64 15.90
CA SER A 24 22.70 0.56 16.12
C SER A 24 22.24 1.35 17.34
N LEU A 25 20.93 1.44 17.57
CA LEU A 25 20.37 2.10 18.75
C LEU A 25 20.67 1.33 20.03
N GLN A 26 20.54 0.00 20.02
CA GLN A 26 20.87 -0.87 21.15
C GLN A 26 22.34 -0.74 21.57
N LYS A 27 23.27 -0.67 20.61
CA LYS A 27 24.71 -0.50 20.88
C LYS A 27 25.04 0.76 21.68
N VAL A 28 24.20 1.79 21.60
CA VAL A 28 24.42 3.08 22.27
C VAL A 28 23.39 3.36 23.38
N GLY A 29 22.53 2.38 23.71
CA GLY A 29 21.50 2.51 24.74
C GLY A 29 20.43 3.56 24.41
N LEU A 30 20.07 3.67 23.13
CA LEU A 30 19.03 4.58 22.64
C LEU A 30 17.80 3.85 22.09
N ASP A 31 17.70 2.53 22.28
CA ASP A 31 16.48 1.81 21.94
C ASP A 31 15.40 2.02 23.01
N TYR A 32 14.17 1.63 22.67
CA TYR A 32 13.00 1.83 23.54
C TYR A 32 13.19 1.25 24.95
N GLU A 33 13.78 0.06 25.08
CA GLU A 33 13.92 -0.59 26.40
C GLU A 33 14.89 0.18 27.31
N ALA A 34 15.96 0.74 26.74
CA ALA A 34 16.87 1.60 27.48
C ALA A 34 16.23 2.94 27.86
N LEU A 35 15.51 3.58 26.93
CA LEU A 35 14.94 4.91 27.16
C LEU A 35 13.69 4.91 28.04
N ARG A 36 12.86 3.87 27.99
CA ARG A 36 11.60 3.83 28.78
C ARG A 36 11.85 3.83 30.29
N ALA A 37 13.00 3.30 30.73
CA ALA A 37 13.39 3.25 32.14
C ALA A 37 13.72 4.65 32.68
N GLU A 38 14.33 5.49 31.85
CA GLU A 38 14.73 6.86 32.21
C GLU A 38 13.61 7.87 31.93
N PHE A 39 12.83 7.65 30.87
CA PHE A 39 11.78 8.55 30.40
C PHE A 39 10.44 7.80 30.24
N PRO A 40 9.76 7.43 31.33
CA PRO A 40 8.55 6.59 31.29
C PRO A 40 7.34 7.24 30.59
N ARG A 41 7.39 8.56 30.35
CA ARG A 41 6.36 9.32 29.61
C ARG A 41 6.68 9.49 28.13
N LEU A 42 7.89 9.14 27.69
CA LEU A 42 8.34 9.37 26.32
C LEU A 42 7.62 8.41 25.36
N ILE A 43 7.11 8.95 24.26
CA ILE A 43 6.65 8.13 23.14
C ILE A 43 7.84 7.88 22.22
N TYR A 44 8.17 6.61 22.04
CA TYR A 44 9.26 6.20 21.17
C TYR A 44 8.70 5.79 19.82
N ALA A 45 8.96 6.58 18.79
CA ALA A 45 8.51 6.34 17.43
C ALA A 45 9.66 5.79 16.56
N HIS A 46 9.50 4.54 16.11
CA HIS A 46 10.49 3.86 15.29
C HIS A 46 9.95 3.63 13.88
N PHE A 47 10.63 4.18 12.89
CA PHE A 47 10.32 3.99 11.47
C PHE A 47 11.37 3.07 10.86
N THR A 48 11.00 1.92 10.31
CA THR A 48 11.98 0.99 9.70
C THR A 48 11.47 0.40 8.39
N ALA A 49 12.36 -0.29 7.67
CA ALA A 49 11.98 -1.02 6.48
C ALA A 49 11.12 -2.26 6.82
N PHE A 50 11.62 -3.11 7.71
CA PHE A 50 11.05 -4.44 7.95
C PHE A 50 10.41 -4.61 9.34
N GLY A 51 10.43 -3.59 10.18
CA GLY A 51 9.92 -3.66 11.54
C GLY A 51 10.94 -4.20 12.54
N ARG A 52 10.53 -4.30 13.81
CA ARG A 52 11.39 -4.72 14.92
C ARG A 52 11.47 -6.23 15.16
N ALA A 53 10.63 -7.01 14.48
CA ALA A 53 10.51 -8.46 14.68
C ALA A 53 10.64 -9.23 13.36
N GLY A 54 10.93 -10.53 13.46
CA GLY A 54 11.12 -11.40 12.31
C GLY A 54 12.55 -11.40 11.77
N PRO A 55 12.85 -12.29 10.80
CA PRO A 55 14.21 -12.56 10.35
C PRO A 55 14.89 -11.37 9.64
N LYS A 56 14.10 -10.42 9.13
CA LYS A 56 14.59 -9.23 8.39
C LYS A 56 14.66 -7.97 9.23
N ASN A 57 14.42 -8.03 10.55
CA ASN A 57 14.31 -6.83 11.39
C ASN A 57 15.57 -5.94 11.45
N ASN A 58 16.73 -6.49 11.07
CA ASN A 58 18.01 -5.78 11.00
C ASN A 58 18.50 -5.53 9.57
N ASP A 59 17.74 -5.98 8.56
CA ASP A 59 18.08 -5.76 7.16
C ASP A 59 18.02 -4.25 6.86
N PRO A 60 18.99 -3.71 6.10
CA PRO A 60 18.83 -2.39 5.51
C PRO A 60 17.69 -2.43 4.50
N GLY A 61 16.90 -1.37 4.42
CA GLY A 61 15.85 -1.30 3.43
C GLY A 61 15.46 0.13 3.13
N TYR A 62 15.00 0.31 1.90
CA TYR A 62 14.44 1.52 1.36
C TYR A 62 13.03 1.22 0.86
N ASP A 63 12.26 2.27 0.61
CA ASP A 63 10.91 2.20 0.06
C ASP A 63 10.81 1.22 -1.13
N PHE A 64 11.69 1.36 -2.11
CA PHE A 64 11.75 0.48 -3.29
C PHE A 64 11.86 -1.01 -2.93
N ALA A 65 12.73 -1.37 -2.00
CA ALA A 65 12.94 -2.78 -1.66
C ALA A 65 11.83 -3.29 -0.73
N ALA A 66 11.55 -2.56 0.35
CA ALA A 66 10.72 -3.06 1.45
C ALA A 66 9.22 -2.85 1.22
N TRP A 67 8.80 -1.70 0.69
CA TRP A 67 7.40 -1.39 0.46
C TRP A 67 6.96 -1.75 -0.96
N TRP A 68 7.79 -1.54 -1.98
CA TRP A 68 7.40 -1.77 -3.38
C TRP A 68 7.61 -3.24 -3.81
N ALA A 69 8.84 -3.75 -3.68
CA ALA A 69 9.15 -5.09 -4.15
C ALA A 69 8.68 -6.20 -3.19
N HIS A 70 9.02 -6.12 -1.90
CA HIS A 70 8.76 -7.20 -0.94
C HIS A 70 7.29 -7.43 -0.58
N THR A 71 6.39 -6.50 -0.89
CA THR A 71 4.97 -6.58 -0.56
C THR A 71 4.13 -7.18 -1.69
N GLY A 72 4.72 -7.37 -2.88
CA GLY A 72 4.03 -7.80 -4.09
C GLY A 72 3.39 -6.66 -4.88
N ILE A 73 3.46 -5.41 -4.43
CA ILE A 73 2.90 -4.26 -5.17
C ILE A 73 3.58 -4.11 -6.53
N MET A 74 4.91 -4.29 -6.59
CA MET A 74 5.65 -4.24 -7.85
C MET A 74 5.13 -5.25 -8.89
N ASP A 75 4.63 -6.40 -8.44
CA ASP A 75 4.12 -7.44 -9.33
C ASP A 75 2.68 -7.16 -9.75
N ILE A 76 1.81 -6.74 -8.82
CA ILE A 76 0.37 -6.56 -9.10
C ILE A 76 0.08 -5.41 -10.06
N VAL A 77 0.95 -4.41 -10.15
CA VAL A 77 0.78 -3.25 -11.03
C VAL A 77 1.32 -3.47 -12.45
N ARG A 78 1.86 -4.67 -12.75
CA ARG A 78 2.28 -5.06 -14.10
C ARG A 78 1.05 -5.25 -14.98
N SER A 79 1.17 -4.91 -16.28
CA SER A 79 0.09 -5.17 -17.24
C SER A 79 -0.04 -6.67 -17.55
N SER A 80 1.08 -7.40 -17.59
CA SER A 80 1.17 -8.84 -17.84
C SER A 80 2.48 -9.47 -17.36
N GLU A 81 2.61 -10.80 -17.50
CA GLU A 81 3.81 -11.57 -17.14
C GLU A 81 5.03 -11.23 -17.98
N ASP A 82 4.83 -10.80 -19.22
CA ASP A 82 5.90 -10.45 -20.16
C ASP A 82 6.19 -8.94 -20.15
N ALA A 83 5.39 -8.15 -19.43
CA ALA A 83 5.59 -6.71 -19.33
C ALA A 83 6.87 -6.37 -18.55
N ASP A 84 7.55 -5.31 -18.98
CA ASP A 84 8.68 -4.74 -18.26
C ASP A 84 8.32 -4.40 -16.81
N MET A 85 9.35 -4.40 -15.96
CA MET A 85 9.17 -4.05 -14.57
C MET A 85 8.67 -2.60 -14.42
N PRO A 86 7.59 -2.37 -13.65
CA PRO A 86 6.97 -1.07 -13.57
C PRO A 86 7.92 -0.09 -12.87
N ARG A 87 7.96 1.12 -13.41
CA ARG A 87 8.77 2.20 -12.83
C ARG A 87 8.28 2.49 -11.42
N PHE A 88 9.20 2.51 -10.47
CA PHE A 88 8.88 2.95 -9.12
C PHE A 88 8.71 4.47 -9.09
N PRO A 89 7.54 5.00 -8.69
CA PRO A 89 7.27 6.43 -8.65
C PRO A 89 8.03 7.19 -7.55
N GLY A 90 8.66 6.49 -6.60
CA GLY A 90 9.42 7.10 -5.51
C GLY A 90 8.56 7.51 -4.32
N ALA A 91 9.06 7.28 -3.11
CA ALA A 91 8.53 7.78 -1.83
C ALA A 91 7.07 7.42 -1.48
N ILE A 92 6.34 6.59 -2.25
CA ILE A 92 4.95 6.23 -1.93
C ILE A 92 4.87 5.47 -0.59
N GLY A 93 5.78 4.52 -0.39
CA GLY A 93 5.84 3.77 0.87
C GLY A 93 6.33 4.63 2.02
N ASP A 94 7.31 5.50 1.79
CA ASP A 94 7.78 6.43 2.83
C ASP A 94 6.66 7.36 3.29
N ASN A 95 5.93 7.98 2.36
CA ASN A 95 4.82 8.89 2.68
C ASN A 95 3.66 8.15 3.38
N SER A 96 3.20 7.03 2.82
CA SER A 96 2.09 6.27 3.41
C SER A 96 2.41 5.72 4.81
N THR A 97 3.65 5.30 5.04
CA THR A 97 4.12 4.80 6.33
C THR A 97 4.32 5.94 7.33
N ALA A 98 4.77 7.12 6.87
CA ALA A 98 4.93 8.29 7.72
C ALA A 98 3.58 8.81 8.22
N VAL A 99 2.55 8.83 7.37
CA VAL A 99 1.17 9.18 7.77
C VAL A 99 0.65 8.21 8.83
N GLN A 100 0.86 6.90 8.65
CA GLN A 100 0.50 5.90 9.66
C GLN A 100 1.25 6.14 10.98
N LEU A 101 2.56 6.40 10.92
CA LEU A 101 3.36 6.69 12.11
C LEU A 101 2.85 7.93 12.85
N ALA A 102 2.49 9.00 12.14
CA ALA A 102 1.89 10.19 12.73
C ALA A 102 0.58 9.87 13.45
N GLY A 103 -0.28 9.04 12.84
CA GLY A 103 -1.51 8.54 13.47
C GLY A 103 -1.22 7.72 14.74
N TYR A 104 -0.23 6.82 14.69
CA TYR A 104 0.17 6.02 15.86
C TYR A 104 0.74 6.90 16.98
N ILE A 105 1.52 7.93 16.66
CA ILE A 105 2.01 8.92 17.64
C ILE A 105 0.82 9.65 18.28
N GLY A 106 -0.17 10.09 17.50
CA GLY A 106 -1.37 10.75 18.02
C GLY A 106 -2.15 9.87 19.00
N LEU A 107 -2.37 8.60 18.64
CA LEU A 107 -3.00 7.63 19.53
C LEU A 107 -2.16 7.36 20.79
N ALA A 108 -0.84 7.34 20.66
CA ALA A 108 0.05 7.15 21.80
C ALA A 108 0.06 8.36 22.74
N LEU A 109 -0.01 9.58 22.22
CA LEU A 109 -0.18 10.81 22.99
C LEU A 109 -1.52 10.77 23.74
N PHE A 110 -2.61 10.39 23.08
CA PHE A 110 -3.91 10.23 23.72
C PHE A 110 -3.90 9.18 24.84
N HIS A 111 -3.28 8.02 24.61
CA HIS A 111 -3.10 7.00 25.64
C HIS A 111 -2.29 7.54 26.84
N ARG A 112 -1.23 8.30 26.57
CA ARG A 112 -0.39 8.90 27.60
C ARG A 112 -1.15 9.90 28.46
N GLU A 113 -2.03 10.72 27.88
CA GLU A 113 -2.87 11.65 28.65
C GLU A 113 -3.80 10.91 29.63
N ARG A 114 -4.26 9.71 29.27
CA ARG A 114 -5.16 8.92 30.12
C ARG A 114 -4.45 8.09 31.19
N THR A 115 -3.21 7.70 30.93
CA THR A 115 -2.50 6.70 31.76
C THR A 115 -1.24 7.25 32.41
N GLY A 116 -0.78 8.42 32.00
CA GLY A 116 0.52 8.98 32.37
C GLY A 116 1.72 8.23 31.79
N ARG A 117 1.54 7.24 30.90
CA ARG A 117 2.64 6.39 30.39
C ARG A 117 2.83 6.53 28.88
N GLY A 118 4.08 6.70 28.48
CA GLY A 118 4.51 6.60 27.09
C GLY A 118 4.51 5.16 26.60
N GLN A 119 4.79 4.97 25.32
CA GLN A 119 4.87 3.65 24.68
C GLN A 119 5.72 3.69 23.41
N LEU A 120 6.10 2.51 22.95
CA LEU A 120 6.68 2.31 21.63
C LEU A 120 5.59 2.35 20.58
N VAL A 121 5.79 3.15 19.53
CA VAL A 121 5.05 3.06 18.27
C VAL A 121 6.01 2.65 17.16
N ASP A 122 5.72 1.55 16.48
CA ASP A 122 6.57 0.96 15.45
C ASP A 122 5.85 0.98 14.11
N ALA A 123 6.41 1.70 13.13
CA ALA A 123 5.94 1.70 11.75
C ALA A 123 7.01 1.07 10.84
N ALA A 124 6.56 0.24 9.91
CA ALA A 124 7.43 -0.47 8.99
C ALA A 124 6.92 -0.35 7.56
N LEU A 125 7.83 -0.07 6.62
CA LEU A 125 7.53 -0.03 5.19
C LEU A 125 6.86 -1.33 4.73
N LEU A 126 7.39 -2.49 5.12
CA LEU A 126 6.82 -3.79 4.77
C LEU A 126 5.38 -3.95 5.29
N ARG A 127 5.11 -3.61 6.56
CA ARG A 127 3.75 -3.72 7.13
C ARG A 127 2.77 -2.75 6.47
N SER A 128 3.22 -1.53 6.21
CA SER A 128 2.43 -0.51 5.51
C SER A 128 2.06 -0.98 4.10
N GLY A 129 3.01 -1.54 3.35
CA GLY A 129 2.71 -2.03 2.00
C GLY A 129 1.89 -3.31 1.99
N ILE A 130 2.04 -4.20 2.97
CA ILE A 130 1.11 -5.33 3.16
C ILE A 130 -0.31 -4.82 3.44
N ALA A 131 -0.46 -3.78 4.26
CA ALA A 131 -1.76 -3.16 4.51
C ALA A 131 -2.35 -2.53 3.23
N ALA A 132 -1.52 -1.90 2.40
CA ALA A 132 -1.95 -1.40 1.09
C ALA A 132 -2.39 -2.54 0.14
N MET A 133 -1.82 -3.73 0.30
CA MET A 133 -2.17 -4.96 -0.43
C MET A 133 -3.33 -5.75 0.18
N ALA A 134 -3.98 -5.26 1.25
CA ALA A 134 -4.98 -6.03 1.99
C ALA A 134 -6.13 -6.54 1.09
N GLN A 135 -6.69 -5.67 0.23
CA GLN A 135 -7.79 -6.08 -0.65
C GLN A 135 -7.35 -7.12 -1.71
N PRO A 136 -6.26 -6.91 -2.48
CA PRO A 136 -5.72 -7.95 -3.35
C PRO A 136 -5.43 -9.28 -2.65
N LEU A 137 -4.84 -9.24 -1.46
CA LEU A 137 -4.52 -10.44 -0.68
C LEU A 137 -5.78 -11.20 -0.24
N MET A 138 -6.82 -10.50 0.21
CA MET A 138 -8.10 -11.13 0.57
C MET A 138 -8.78 -11.76 -0.65
N GLN A 139 -8.75 -11.09 -1.80
CA GLN A 139 -9.29 -11.64 -3.04
C GLN A 139 -8.56 -12.93 -3.41
N TYR A 140 -7.22 -12.90 -3.38
CA TYR A 140 -6.42 -14.08 -3.65
C TYR A 140 -6.75 -15.25 -2.72
N ALA A 141 -6.80 -14.99 -1.40
CA ALA A 141 -7.13 -16.00 -0.40
C ALA A 141 -8.54 -16.59 -0.58
N GLY A 142 -9.49 -15.79 -1.08
CA GLY A 142 -10.85 -16.22 -1.42
C GLY A 142 -10.94 -17.08 -2.69
N GLY A 143 -9.82 -17.49 -3.27
CA GLY A 143 -9.77 -18.23 -4.54
C GLY A 143 -10.09 -17.36 -5.75
N ASN A 144 -10.22 -16.04 -5.56
CA ASN A 144 -10.38 -15.13 -6.66
C ASN A 144 -9.02 -14.93 -7.31
N ASP A 145 -8.94 -15.35 -8.56
CA ASP A 145 -7.75 -15.25 -9.39
C ASP A 145 -7.52 -13.80 -9.85
N TRP A 146 -7.74 -12.79 -9.00
CA TRP A 146 -7.40 -11.39 -9.31
C TRP A 146 -5.91 -11.11 -9.06
N ALA A 147 -5.29 -11.84 -8.12
CA ALA A 147 -3.86 -11.72 -7.83
C ALA A 147 -2.99 -12.69 -8.64
N HIS A 148 -3.54 -13.81 -9.13
CA HIS A 148 -2.89 -14.70 -10.12
C HIS A 148 -3.49 -14.53 -11.52
N GLY A 149 -4.53 -13.69 -11.67
CA GLY A 149 -5.15 -13.26 -12.91
C GLY A 149 -4.26 -12.29 -13.65
N ARG A 150 -3.10 -12.80 -14.01
CA ARG A 150 -2.31 -12.37 -15.15
C ARG A 150 -2.94 -12.86 -16.47
N GLY A 151 -4.18 -13.35 -16.39
CA GLY A 151 -5.17 -13.48 -17.45
C GLY A 151 -6.38 -12.54 -17.21
N PRO A 152 -7.32 -12.44 -18.17
CA PRO A 152 -7.94 -11.18 -18.61
C PRO A 152 -8.79 -10.31 -17.65
N LEU A 153 -8.68 -10.46 -16.33
CA LEU A 153 -9.19 -9.52 -15.31
C LEU A 153 -8.11 -8.53 -14.81
N SER A 154 -6.88 -8.59 -15.36
CA SER A 154 -5.89 -7.51 -15.29
C SER A 154 -6.51 -6.22 -15.85
N ILE A 155 -6.34 -5.13 -15.12
CA ILE A 155 -6.91 -3.81 -15.42
C ILE A 155 -6.41 -3.20 -16.73
N CYS A 156 -5.47 -3.82 -17.47
CA CYS A 156 -5.24 -3.49 -18.87
C CYS A 156 -4.54 -4.66 -19.57
N GLU A 157 -5.26 -5.42 -20.40
CA GLU A 157 -4.67 -5.97 -21.63
C GLU A 157 -5.64 -6.38 -22.73
N THR A 158 -6.83 -5.78 -22.80
CA THR A 158 -7.57 -5.77 -24.08
C THR A 158 -8.28 -4.44 -24.27
N THR A 159 -7.89 -3.72 -25.33
CA THR A 159 -8.72 -2.64 -25.91
C THR A 159 -9.82 -3.22 -26.82
N LYS A 160 -9.93 -4.55 -26.89
CA LYS A 160 -10.85 -5.28 -27.76
C LYS A 160 -12.14 -5.58 -27.02
N VAL A 161 -13.18 -4.88 -27.45
CA VAL A 161 -14.57 -5.20 -27.17
C VAL A 161 -14.82 -6.66 -27.61
N GLY A 162 -15.35 -7.53 -26.74
CA GLY A 162 -15.56 -8.95 -27.08
C GLY A 162 -14.95 -9.96 -26.11
N GLU A 163 -13.87 -9.59 -25.42
CA GLU A 163 -13.21 -10.52 -24.49
C GLU A 163 -13.97 -10.55 -23.15
N ARG A 164 -14.32 -11.76 -22.69
CA ARG A 164 -15.22 -12.11 -21.56
C ARG A 164 -14.96 -11.40 -20.22
N ARG A 165 -13.92 -10.57 -20.13
CA ARG A 165 -13.35 -10.10 -18.87
C ARG A 165 -13.07 -8.58 -18.84
N THR A 166 -13.42 -7.83 -19.90
CA THR A 166 -13.35 -6.36 -19.89
C THR A 166 -14.59 -5.76 -19.24
N ARG A 167 -14.44 -5.17 -18.04
CA ARG A 167 -15.46 -4.28 -17.47
C ARG A 167 -15.45 -2.96 -18.24
N ILE A 168 -16.19 -2.90 -19.34
CA ILE A 168 -16.22 -1.72 -20.23
C ILE A 168 -16.61 -0.42 -19.52
N THR A 169 -17.28 -0.51 -18.36
CA THR A 169 -17.68 0.65 -17.55
C THR A 169 -16.60 1.09 -16.57
N GLN A 170 -15.54 0.32 -16.36
CA GLN A 170 -14.52 0.58 -15.33
C GLN A 170 -13.13 0.20 -15.84
N THR A 171 -12.65 0.87 -16.89
CA THR A 171 -11.37 0.57 -17.54
C THR A 171 -10.85 1.76 -18.36
N HIS A 172 -9.65 1.63 -18.93
CA HIS A 172 -9.01 2.66 -19.75
C HIS A 172 -8.99 2.24 -21.23
N PHE A 173 -9.18 3.20 -22.14
CA PHE A 173 -9.14 2.99 -23.58
C PHE A 173 -8.25 4.04 -24.23
N LYS A 174 -7.44 3.63 -25.21
CA LYS A 174 -6.69 4.54 -26.08
C LYS A 174 -7.52 4.90 -27.30
N CYS A 175 -7.76 6.20 -27.49
CA CYS A 175 -8.47 6.76 -28.64
C CYS A 175 -7.57 6.79 -29.89
N LYS A 176 -8.17 7.00 -31.07
CA LYS A 176 -7.45 7.04 -32.36
C LYS A 176 -6.41 8.17 -32.44
N ASP A 177 -6.64 9.25 -31.73
CA ASP A 177 -5.75 10.41 -31.60
C ASP A 177 -4.64 10.20 -30.55
N GLY A 178 -4.60 9.04 -29.90
CA GLY A 178 -3.62 8.69 -28.88
C GLY A 178 -3.97 9.17 -27.46
N VAL A 179 -5.08 9.90 -27.29
CA VAL A 179 -5.58 10.28 -25.97
C VAL A 179 -6.11 9.05 -25.23
N TRP A 180 -5.86 8.95 -23.94
CA TRP A 180 -6.40 7.89 -23.10
C TRP A 180 -7.63 8.38 -22.35
N VAL A 181 -8.69 7.58 -22.37
CA VAL A 181 -9.93 7.84 -21.63
C VAL A 181 -10.11 6.76 -20.58
N HIS A 182 -10.34 7.16 -19.34
CA HIS A 182 -10.75 6.27 -18.26
C HIS A 182 -12.27 6.36 -18.08
N LEU A 183 -12.96 5.23 -18.18
CA LEU A 183 -14.38 5.14 -17.86
C LEU A 183 -14.54 4.69 -16.41
N VAL A 184 -15.38 5.42 -15.66
CA VAL A 184 -15.70 5.13 -14.26
C VAL A 184 -17.21 4.97 -14.11
N GLY A 185 -17.66 3.72 -13.97
CA GLY A 185 -19.05 3.33 -13.85
C GLY A 185 -19.16 2.11 -12.96
N GLU A 186 -19.41 2.36 -11.68
CA GLU A 186 -19.47 1.33 -10.63
C GLU A 186 -20.69 0.42 -10.79
N ASP A 187 -21.86 0.97 -11.13
CA ASP A 187 -23.06 0.18 -11.41
C ASP A 187 -23.11 -0.24 -12.88
N PHE A 188 -22.58 -1.43 -13.14
CA PHE A 188 -22.62 -2.03 -14.48
C PHE A 188 -24.04 -2.05 -15.05
N ARG A 189 -25.07 -2.42 -14.28
CA ARG A 189 -26.44 -2.58 -14.80
C ARG A 189 -27.03 -1.25 -15.24
N LYS A 190 -26.78 -0.19 -14.48
CA LYS A 190 -27.24 1.17 -14.80
C LYS A 190 -26.52 1.77 -16.00
N HIS A 191 -25.21 1.56 -16.08
CA HIS A 191 -24.37 2.29 -17.02
C HIS A 191 -24.13 1.54 -18.33
N PHE A 192 -24.14 0.21 -18.33
CA PHE A 192 -23.75 -0.62 -19.47
C PHE A 192 -24.47 -0.23 -20.77
N LYS A 193 -25.81 -0.17 -20.76
CA LYS A 193 -26.58 0.17 -21.97
C LYS A 193 -26.24 1.57 -22.50
N LYS A 194 -26.11 2.55 -21.61
CA LYS A 194 -25.77 3.93 -21.99
C LYS A 194 -24.34 4.01 -22.52
N THR A 195 -23.39 3.30 -21.90
CA THR A 195 -22.00 3.20 -22.36
C THR A 195 -21.93 2.59 -23.75
N LEU A 196 -22.64 1.48 -24.00
CA LEU A 196 -22.72 0.88 -25.32
C LEU A 196 -23.29 1.83 -26.37
N THR A 197 -24.41 2.49 -26.07
CA THR A 197 -25.00 3.48 -26.98
C THR A 197 -24.04 4.64 -27.29
N ALA A 198 -23.35 5.16 -26.28
CA ALA A 198 -22.39 6.25 -26.45
C ALA A 198 -21.17 5.85 -27.28
N LEU A 199 -20.75 4.59 -27.20
CA LEU A 199 -19.64 4.03 -27.98
C LEU A 199 -20.09 3.49 -29.36
N GLY A 200 -21.38 3.54 -29.67
CA GLY A 200 -21.93 2.96 -30.91
C GLY A 200 -21.81 1.44 -30.98
N LEU A 201 -21.78 0.77 -29.83
CA LEU A 201 -21.63 -0.68 -29.70
C LEU A 201 -22.96 -1.34 -29.31
N SER A 202 -23.11 -2.61 -29.68
CA SER A 202 -24.18 -3.50 -29.24
C SER A 202 -23.69 -4.51 -28.21
N ALA A 203 -24.61 -5.20 -27.53
CA ALA A 203 -24.25 -6.30 -26.64
C ALA A 203 -23.55 -7.44 -27.40
N LYS A 204 -23.94 -7.67 -28.67
CA LYS A 204 -23.33 -8.66 -29.55
C LYS A 204 -21.88 -8.34 -29.87
N ASP A 205 -21.54 -7.07 -30.04
CA ASP A 205 -20.15 -6.65 -30.25
C ASP A 205 -19.28 -6.98 -29.03
N VAL A 206 -19.85 -6.96 -27.81
CA VAL A 206 -19.13 -7.17 -26.55
C VAL A 206 -19.09 -8.63 -26.10
N PHE A 207 -20.12 -9.40 -26.38
CA PHE A 207 -20.25 -10.78 -25.89
C PHE A 207 -20.19 -11.84 -27.00
N GLY A 208 -20.13 -11.43 -28.27
CA GLY A 208 -20.22 -12.33 -29.42
C GLY A 208 -21.61 -12.92 -29.67
N ALA A 209 -22.60 -12.56 -28.84
CA ALA A 209 -23.98 -13.01 -28.92
C ALA A 209 -24.94 -11.92 -28.41
N ASP A 210 -26.20 -11.97 -28.85
CA ASP A 210 -27.25 -11.18 -28.21
C ASP A 210 -27.29 -11.54 -26.72
N ARG A 211 -27.39 -10.50 -25.89
CA ARG A 211 -27.17 -10.51 -24.43
C ARG A 211 -27.54 -11.87 -23.78
N PRO A 212 -26.61 -12.58 -23.09
CA PRO A 212 -26.98 -13.78 -22.38
C PRO A 212 -28.08 -13.45 -21.36
N GLU A 213 -29.17 -14.22 -21.41
CA GLU A 213 -30.39 -14.00 -20.62
C GLU A 213 -30.13 -14.02 -19.10
N GLU A 214 -28.99 -14.60 -18.69
CA GLU A 214 -28.55 -14.71 -17.30
C GLU A 214 -27.19 -14.04 -17.11
N VAL A 215 -27.21 -12.74 -16.85
CA VAL A 215 -26.16 -12.08 -16.08
C VAL A 215 -26.85 -11.45 -14.86
N PRO A 216 -26.65 -11.99 -13.65
CA PRO A 216 -27.17 -11.41 -12.41
C PRO A 216 -26.80 -9.93 -12.22
#